data_AF-A0A3D5SR23-F1
#
_entry.id   AF-A0A3D5SR23-F1
#
_cell.length_a   1.000
_cell.length_b   1.000
_cell.length_c   1.000
_cell.angle_alpha   90.00
_cell.angle_beta   90.00
_cell.angle_gamma   90.00
#
_symmetry.space_group_name_H-M   'P 1'
#
loop_
_entity.id
_entity.type
_entity.pdbx_description
1 polymer ?
#
loop_
_entity_poly.entity_id
_entity_poly.type
_entity_poly.pdbx_seq_one_letter_code
_entity_poly.pdbx_strand_id
1 'polypeptide(L)'
;MTNGDIEEIIDLEEWAKANKVPTAAKVYRIRIDKEKKDVTVGHMKGREILGLVGKTPETHLLSQKIRGKGVEPIGADQLVDFTQPGVERFQTLALDPTEG
;
A
#
# COMPACT_ATOMS: atom_id res chain seq x y z
N MET A 1 1.84 30.74 11.05
CA MET A 1 1.69 29.72 10.00
C MET A 1 3.07 29.10 9.83
N THR A 2 3.37 28.01 10.52
CA THR A 2 4.63 27.30 10.29
C THR A 2 4.57 26.71 8.89
N ASN A 3 5.45 27.16 7.99
CA ASN A 3 5.80 26.39 6.80
C ASN A 3 6.32 25.04 7.32
N GLY A 4 5.41 24.08 7.48
CA GLY A 4 5.76 22.71 7.81
C GLY A 4 6.24 22.08 6.52
N ASP A 5 7.53 21.78 6.45
CA ASP A 5 8.14 21.10 5.32
C ASP A 5 7.35 19.80 5.06
N ILE A 6 6.63 19.77 3.94
CA ILE A 6 5.93 18.57 3.49
C ILE A 6 7.01 17.59 3.05
N GLU A 7 6.97 16.37 3.54
CA GLU A 7 7.89 15.32 3.08
C GLU A 7 7.75 15.15 1.57
N GLU A 8 8.88 15.24 0.84
CA GLU A 8 8.86 15.07 -0.61
C GLU A 8 8.48 13.62 -0.96
N ILE A 9 9.06 12.63 -0.25
CA ILE A 9 8.81 11.21 -0.45
C ILE A 9 8.75 10.50 0.92
N ILE A 10 7.66 9.76 1.16
CA ILE A 10 7.57 8.80 2.26
C ILE A 10 7.59 7.38 1.69
N ASP A 11 8.62 6.59 2.03
CA ASP A 11 8.65 5.15 1.78
C ASP A 11 8.03 4.41 2.97
N LEU A 12 6.84 3.83 2.76
CA LEU A 12 6.06 3.22 3.85
C LEU A 12 6.81 2.07 4.51
N GLU A 13 7.54 1.27 3.74
CA GLU A 13 8.29 0.12 4.26
C GLU A 13 9.40 0.61 5.21
N GLU A 14 10.17 1.61 4.78
CA GLU A 14 11.27 2.14 5.58
C GLU A 14 10.78 2.91 6.81
N TRP A 15 9.66 3.63 6.70
CA TRP A 15 9.04 4.31 7.83
C TRP A 15 8.46 3.32 8.85
N ALA A 16 7.80 2.25 8.38
CA ALA A 16 7.34 1.18 9.24
C ALA A 16 8.51 0.52 9.99
N LYS A 17 9.65 0.23 9.32
CA LYS A 17 10.88 -0.29 9.95
C LYS A 17 11.49 0.67 10.97
N ALA A 18 11.42 1.97 10.72
CA ALA A 18 11.92 3.01 11.62
C ALA A 18 10.94 3.36 12.76
N ASN A 19 9.77 2.72 12.85
CA ASN A 19 8.68 3.08 13.77
C ASN A 19 8.24 4.56 13.63
N LYS A 20 8.31 5.11 12.43
CA LYS A 20 7.78 6.44 12.11
C LYS A 20 6.31 6.32 11.73
N VAL A 21 5.55 7.38 12.01
CA VAL A 21 4.16 7.52 11.58
C VAL A 21 4.13 8.35 10.30
N PRO A 22 3.77 7.79 9.14
CA PRO A 22 3.64 8.53 7.89
C PRO A 22 2.72 9.75 8.03
N THR A 23 3.15 10.89 7.50
CA THR A 23 2.37 12.14 7.44
C THR A 23 1.98 12.45 5.99
N ALA A 24 1.39 13.63 5.74
CA ALA A 24 1.14 14.11 4.38
C ALA A 24 2.46 14.30 3.62
N ALA A 25 2.56 13.72 2.42
CA ALA A 25 3.71 13.82 1.53
C ALA A 25 3.28 14.06 0.09
N LYS A 26 4.21 14.56 -0.74
CA LYS A 26 3.96 14.71 -2.19
C LYS A 26 3.95 13.36 -2.90
N VAL A 27 4.75 12.41 -2.42
CA VAL A 27 4.84 11.06 -2.97
C VAL A 27 4.87 10.04 -1.84
N TYR A 28 4.10 8.98 -2.01
CA TYR A 28 4.20 7.76 -1.23
C TYR A 28 4.85 6.68 -2.08
N ARG A 29 5.93 6.10 -1.58
CA ARG A 29 6.55 4.92 -2.15
C ARG A 29 6.01 3.69 -1.42
N ILE A 30 5.27 2.87 -2.15
CA ILE A 30 4.67 1.64 -1.63
C ILE A 30 5.34 0.43 -2.25
N ARG A 31 5.49 -0.64 -1.46
CA ARG A 31 5.98 -1.92 -1.96
C ARG A 31 4.83 -2.86 -2.24
N ILE A 32 4.75 -3.41 -3.45
CA ILE A 32 3.79 -4.44 -3.86
C ILE A 32 4.60 -5.67 -4.28
N ASP A 33 4.49 -6.76 -3.54
CA ASP A 33 5.33 -7.96 -3.67
C ASP A 33 6.84 -7.63 -3.59
N LYS A 34 7.51 -7.54 -4.73
CA LYS A 34 8.94 -7.20 -4.88
C LYS A 34 9.16 -5.83 -5.53
N GLU A 35 8.12 -5.20 -6.05
CA GLU A 35 8.21 -3.93 -6.77
C GLU A 35 7.91 -2.75 -5.84
N LYS A 36 8.61 -1.63 -6.04
CA LYS A 36 8.28 -0.35 -5.42
C LYS A 36 7.57 0.53 -6.46
N LYS A 37 6.49 1.19 -6.05
CA LYS A 37 5.69 2.10 -6.88
C LYS A 37 5.56 3.43 -6.15
N ASP A 38 5.73 4.52 -6.90
CA ASP A 38 5.57 5.87 -6.41
C ASP A 38 4.20 6.39 -6.83
N VAL A 39 3.43 6.89 -5.87
CA VAL A 39 2.08 7.43 -6.08
C VAL A 39 1.96 8.80 -5.43
N THR A 40 1.25 9.71 -6.09
CA THR A 40 1.09 11.11 -5.66
C THR A 40 -0.22 11.35 -4.90
N VAL A 41 -0.90 10.28 -4.51
CA VAL A 41 -2.15 10.30 -3.75
C VAL A 41 -1.91 9.65 -2.39
N GLY A 42 -2.54 10.18 -1.33
CA GLY A 42 -2.41 9.64 0.03
C GLY A 42 -3.29 8.43 0.31
N HIS A 43 -4.14 8.03 -0.63
CA HIS A 43 -5.02 6.88 -0.49
C HIS A 43 -5.37 6.30 -1.86
N MET A 44 -5.66 5.00 -1.90
CA MET A 44 -6.10 4.29 -3.11
C MET A 44 -7.05 3.14 -2.74
N LYS A 45 -7.94 2.77 -3.64
CA LYS A 45 -8.73 1.53 -3.54
C LYS A 45 -7.87 0.31 -3.84
N GLY A 46 -8.23 -0.84 -3.30
CA GLY A 46 -7.54 -2.11 -3.57
C GLY A 46 -7.38 -2.43 -5.07
N ARG A 47 -8.41 -2.17 -5.89
CA ARG A 47 -8.34 -2.33 -7.35
C ARG A 47 -7.28 -1.45 -8.01
N GLU A 48 -7.07 -0.24 -7.51
CA GLU A 48 -6.11 0.71 -8.06
C GLU A 48 -4.68 0.28 -7.68
N ILE A 49 -4.49 -0.22 -6.46
CA ILE A 49 -3.20 -0.78 -6.00
C ILE A 49 -2.81 -2.00 -6.85
N LEU A 50 -3.73 -2.92 -7.12
CA LEU A 50 -3.48 -4.04 -8.04
C LEU A 50 -3.12 -3.56 -9.45
N GLY A 51 -3.80 -2.51 -9.93
CA GLY A 51 -3.55 -1.92 -11.24
C GLY A 51 -2.13 -1.39 -11.41
N LEU A 52 -1.46 -0.92 -10.34
CA LEU A 52 -0.06 -0.44 -10.39
C LEU A 52 0.95 -1.53 -10.82
N VAL A 53 0.57 -2.80 -10.68
CA VAL A 53 1.37 -3.97 -11.08
C VAL A 53 0.66 -4.83 -12.13
N GLY A 54 -0.28 -4.23 -12.88
CA GLY A 54 -0.97 -4.91 -14.00
C GLY A 54 -1.86 -6.07 -13.58
N LYS A 55 -2.37 -6.07 -12.33
CA LYS A 55 -3.27 -7.10 -11.78
C LYS A 55 -4.67 -6.53 -11.60
N THR A 56 -5.66 -7.43 -11.45
CA THR A 56 -7.05 -7.04 -11.22
C THR A 56 -7.67 -7.85 -10.08
N PRO A 57 -8.72 -7.34 -9.41
CA PRO A 57 -9.41 -8.07 -8.34
C PRO A 57 -10.05 -9.39 -8.78
N GLU A 58 -10.36 -9.55 -10.07
CA GLU A 58 -10.95 -10.76 -10.64
C GLU A 58 -9.94 -11.91 -10.77
N THR A 59 -8.64 -11.57 -10.79
CA THR A 59 -7.56 -12.55 -10.96
C THR A 59 -6.67 -12.67 -9.73
N HIS A 60 -6.69 -11.68 -8.84
CA HIS A 60 -5.78 -11.62 -7.69
C HIS A 60 -6.47 -11.06 -6.46
N LEU A 61 -6.15 -11.67 -5.31
CA LEU A 61 -6.40 -11.10 -3.99
C LEU A 61 -5.30 -10.09 -3.63
N LEU A 62 -5.68 -9.09 -2.84
CA LEU A 62 -4.77 -8.11 -2.25
C LEU A 62 -4.80 -8.21 -0.73
N SER A 63 -3.63 -8.07 -0.10
CA SER A 63 -3.48 -7.94 1.34
C SER A 63 -2.36 -6.96 1.68
N GLN A 64 -2.36 -6.44 2.91
CA GLN A 64 -1.27 -5.66 3.46
C GLN A 64 -0.66 -6.35 4.66
N LYS A 65 0.67 -6.28 4.78
CA LYS A 65 1.38 -6.66 5.99
C LYS A 65 1.61 -5.43 6.84
N ILE A 66 1.13 -5.45 8.08
CA ILE A 66 1.29 -4.39 9.05
C ILE A 66 2.20 -4.85 10.19
N ARG A 67 3.22 -4.05 10.47
CA ARG A 67 4.17 -4.30 11.55
C ARG A 67 3.43 -4.46 12.87
N GLY A 68 3.64 -5.60 13.54
CA GLY A 68 3.04 -5.90 14.84
C GLY A 68 1.57 -6.33 14.82
N LYS A 69 0.87 -6.27 13.67
CA LYS A 69 -0.52 -6.75 13.55
C LYS A 69 -0.67 -8.02 12.69
N GLY A 70 0.19 -8.21 11.69
CA GLY A 70 0.13 -9.36 10.78
C GLY A 70 -0.33 -8.98 9.38
N VAL A 71 -0.95 -9.92 8.67
CA VAL A 71 -1.46 -9.73 7.30
C VAL A 71 -2.95 -9.53 7.32
N GLU A 72 -3.44 -8.47 6.69
CA GLU A 72 -4.85 -8.10 6.60
C GLU A 72 -5.30 -8.08 5.11
N PRO A 73 -6.42 -8.73 4.74
CA PRO A 73 -6.95 -8.66 3.38
C PRO A 73 -7.48 -7.26 3.05
N ILE A 74 -7.39 -6.87 1.78
CA ILE A 74 -7.92 -5.61 1.26
C ILE A 74 -8.94 -5.92 0.17
N GLY A 75 -10.17 -5.45 0.35
CA GLY A 75 -11.22 -5.58 -0.67
C GLY A 75 -10.98 -4.67 -1.89
N ALA A 76 -11.57 -5.02 -3.03
CA ALA A 76 -11.39 -4.29 -4.30
C ALA A 76 -11.73 -2.79 -4.19
N ASP A 77 -12.79 -2.45 -3.45
CA ASP A 77 -13.26 -1.07 -3.25
C ASP A 77 -12.93 -0.50 -1.86
N GLN A 78 -12.22 -1.27 -1.04
CA GLN A 78 -11.73 -0.80 0.25
C GLN A 78 -10.69 0.29 0.02
N LEU A 79 -10.89 1.45 0.67
CA LEU A 79 -9.96 2.56 0.65
C LEU A 79 -8.81 2.28 1.63
N VAL A 80 -7.58 2.36 1.12
CA VAL A 80 -6.36 2.21 1.91
C VAL A 80 -5.73 3.59 2.08
N ASP A 81 -5.43 3.94 3.33
CA ASP A 81 -4.79 5.21 3.70
C ASP A 81 -3.27 5.00 3.86
N PHE A 82 -2.46 5.70 3.08
CA PHE A 82 -1.00 5.61 3.15
C PHE A 82 -0.40 6.40 4.31
N THR A 83 -1.21 7.14 5.05
CA THR A 83 -0.83 7.71 6.35
C THR A 83 -1.00 6.71 7.50
N GLN A 84 -1.56 5.52 7.23
CA GLN A 84 -1.67 4.44 8.20
C GLN A 84 -0.28 3.98 8.67
N PRO A 85 0.01 4.00 9.99
CA PRO A 85 1.31 3.59 10.49
C PRO A 85 1.53 2.09 10.35
N GLY A 86 2.79 1.73 10.08
CA GLY A 86 3.25 0.35 10.13
C GLY A 86 2.99 -0.49 8.88
N VAL A 87 2.49 0.09 7.78
CA VAL A 87 2.36 -0.62 6.50
C VAL A 87 3.75 -1.00 5.97
N GLU A 88 4.06 -2.29 5.95
CA GLU A 88 5.37 -2.79 5.49
C GLU A 88 5.37 -3.06 3.98
N ARG A 89 4.31 -3.70 3.47
CA ARG A 89 4.13 -4.03 2.05
C ARG A 89 2.70 -4.47 1.75
N PHE A 90 2.33 -4.34 0.49
CA PHE A 90 1.20 -5.02 -0.12
C PHE A 90 1.65 -6.34 -0.74
N GLN A 91 0.77 -7.34 -0.72
CA GLN A 91 1.01 -8.66 -1.25
C GLN A 91 -0.16 -9.08 -2.12
N THR A 92 0.15 -9.73 -3.23
CA THR A 92 -0.86 -10.30 -4.11
C THR A 92 -0.82 -11.82 -4.10
N LEU A 93 -1.97 -12.43 -4.33
CA LEU A 93 -2.10 -13.87 -4.50
C LEU A 93 -3.01 -14.12 -5.70
N ALA A 94 -2.56 -14.89 -6.68
CA ALA A 94 -3.40 -15.29 -7.80
C ALA A 94 -4.58 -16.11 -7.30
N LEU A 95 -5.77 -15.84 -7.84
CA LEU A 95 -6.92 -16.70 -7.66
C LEU A 95 -6.70 -17.93 -8.55
N ASP A 96 -6.69 -19.12 -7.95
CA ASP A 96 -6.71 -20.33 -8.74
C ASP A 96 -8.05 -20.39 -9.49
N PRO A 97 -8.05 -20.55 -10.82
CA PRO A 97 -9.27 -20.91 -11.52
C PRO A 97 -9.63 -22.32 -11.05
N THR A 98 -10.56 -22.45 -10.10
CA THR A 98 -11.13 -23.76 -9.79
C THR A 98 -11.74 -24.30 -11.08
N GLU A 99 -11.20 -25.42 -11.56
CA GLU A 99 -11.75 -26.18 -12.68
C GLU A 99 -13.21 -26.52 -12.34
N GLY A 100 -14.13 -25.99 -13.15
CA GLY A 100 -15.53 -26.40 -13.17
C GLY A 100 -15.78 -27.37 -14.31
#